data_AF-A0A932DDM2-F1
#
_entry.id   AF-A0A932DDM2-F1
#
_cell.length_a   1.000
_cell.length_b   1.000
_cell.length_c   1.000
_cell.angle_alpha   90.00
_cell.angle_beta   90.00
_cell.angle_gamma   90.00
#
_symmetry.space_group_name_H-M   'P 1'
#
loop_
_entity.id
_entity.type
_entity.pdbx_description
1 polymer ?
#
loop_
_entity_poly.entity_id
_entity_poly.type
_entity_poly.pdbx_seq_one_letter_code
_entity_poly.pdbx_strand_id
1 'polypeptide(L)'
;MAQNTNDFETTYHLARLHSMAYATNLAEVNVTVKEERPVFYFPGSDSGVPQEVRPRQTEEERQAGLRHLTNAIVLYQRAIVLLKKSTNVVEQQWLIVPAELGLAWCLDQAGRRDEALAVYRRTLKIAWKQEVTGDFDLKEWISGVWEDVRAGRNPIHARRRSFIGPGVCYSEEVIGYRLKLLDPFRDASEVAKLKKDQQTLRRMGRAITPVLVPIEPNIPFEQLVDTRARVAFDLDGSGLPRTWGWITPKAAWLVFDSEGSGQITSGLQMFGNVTFWIFWRDGYDALSSLDADGDGLLQNEELQGLALWHDRNGNGTSESGEVRPVKDFGIAAIACTREPTSGGVPWRLHGVCFSDGTSRPTYDWIVPSFPVETTALDGEKGGLSENVHRESGFAPLRTLSRVLARFGF
;
A
#
# COMPACT_ATOMS: atom_id res chain seq x y z
N MET A 1 19.70 -17.98 -2.87
CA MET A 1 19.79 -16.88 -1.89
C MET A 1 21.02 -16.96 -0.97
N ALA A 2 21.54 -18.13 -0.60
CA ALA A 2 22.65 -18.24 0.38
C ALA A 2 24.06 -17.84 -0.14
N GLN A 3 24.24 -17.54 -1.42
CA GLN A 3 25.58 -17.33 -2.01
C GLN A 3 26.13 -15.90 -1.84
N ASN A 4 25.28 -14.89 -1.56
CA ASN A 4 25.73 -13.52 -1.28
C ASN A 4 25.00 -12.92 -0.08
N THR A 5 25.52 -13.19 1.12
CA THR A 5 24.95 -12.69 2.38
C THR A 5 25.33 -11.23 2.70
N ASN A 6 26.09 -10.56 1.81
CA ASN A 6 26.45 -9.15 1.95
C ASN A 6 25.51 -8.22 1.16
N ASP A 7 24.52 -8.79 0.46
CA ASP A 7 23.46 -8.04 -0.17
C ASP A 7 22.30 -7.79 0.81
N PHE A 8 21.84 -6.54 0.87
CA PHE A 8 20.75 -6.14 1.78
C PHE A 8 19.44 -6.84 1.44
N GLU A 9 18.99 -6.78 0.18
CA GLU A 9 17.68 -7.30 -0.24
C GLU A 9 17.61 -8.81 -0.04
N THR A 10 18.65 -9.54 -0.45
CA THR A 10 18.75 -10.98 -0.23
C THR A 10 18.65 -11.33 1.26
N THR A 11 19.32 -10.57 2.12
CA THR A 11 19.29 -10.79 3.58
C THR A 11 17.91 -10.47 4.16
N TYR A 12 17.29 -9.38 3.71
CA TYR A 12 15.93 -8.99 4.10
C TYR A 12 14.90 -10.05 3.69
N HIS A 13 14.93 -10.50 2.44
CA HIS A 13 14.03 -11.52 1.92
C HIS A 13 14.19 -12.87 2.64
N LEU A 14 15.42 -13.25 2.99
CA LEU A 14 15.64 -14.44 3.80
C LEU A 14 15.08 -14.29 5.22
N ALA A 15 15.18 -13.09 5.82
CA ALA A 15 14.53 -12.79 7.09
C ALA A 15 13.00 -12.90 6.99
N ARG A 16 12.42 -12.40 5.90
CA ARG A 16 10.98 -12.52 5.60
C ARG A 16 10.54 -13.97 5.46
N LEU A 17 11.28 -14.79 4.71
CA LEU A 17 11.02 -16.21 4.58
C LEU A 17 11.00 -16.92 5.93
N HIS A 18 12.01 -16.68 6.77
CA HIS A 18 12.07 -17.29 8.09
C HIS A 18 10.92 -16.82 8.99
N SER A 19 10.53 -15.54 8.97
CA SER A 19 9.38 -15.07 9.75
C SER A 19 8.04 -15.65 9.25
N MET A 20 7.86 -15.79 7.94
CA MET A 20 6.68 -16.43 7.34
C MET A 20 6.62 -17.93 7.66
N ALA A 21 7.74 -18.64 7.53
CA ALA A 21 7.83 -20.06 7.87
C ALA A 21 7.54 -20.29 9.36
N TYR A 22 8.01 -19.41 10.24
CA TYR A 22 7.56 -19.39 11.63
C TYR A 22 6.03 -19.22 11.69
N ALA A 23 5.48 -18.17 11.10
CA ALA A 23 4.08 -17.82 11.30
C ALA A 23 3.09 -18.86 10.73
N THR A 24 3.43 -19.52 9.63
CA THR A 24 2.45 -20.30 8.85
C THR A 24 2.73 -21.80 8.80
N ASN A 25 3.91 -22.25 9.23
CA ASN A 25 4.40 -23.63 9.06
C ASN A 25 4.46 -24.09 7.59
N LEU A 26 4.55 -23.14 6.64
CA LEU A 26 4.66 -23.45 5.23
C LEU A 26 6.01 -24.09 4.93
N ALA A 27 5.98 -25.27 4.29
CA ALA A 27 7.16 -25.89 3.71
C ALA A 27 7.58 -25.22 2.40
N GLU A 28 6.59 -24.69 1.67
CA GLU A 28 6.76 -24.02 0.38
C GLU A 28 5.94 -22.72 0.36
N VAL A 29 6.45 -21.70 -0.32
CA VAL A 29 5.79 -20.40 -0.46
C VAL A 29 5.79 -20.06 -1.94
N ASN A 30 4.61 -19.80 -2.51
CA ASN A 30 4.48 -19.27 -3.86
C ASN A 30 5.06 -17.85 -3.88
N VAL A 31 5.93 -17.60 -4.86
CA VAL A 31 6.62 -16.32 -5.03
C VAL A 31 6.60 -15.92 -6.49
N THR A 32 6.45 -14.64 -6.75
CA THR A 32 6.77 -14.08 -8.07
C THR A 32 8.28 -14.01 -8.20
N VAL A 33 8.81 -14.27 -9.38
CA VAL A 33 10.25 -14.16 -9.65
C VAL A 33 10.51 -12.91 -10.47
N LYS A 34 11.39 -12.03 -9.98
CA LYS A 34 11.89 -10.89 -10.75
C LYS A 34 13.41 -10.97 -10.82
N GLU A 35 13.97 -10.99 -12.03
CA GLU A 35 15.42 -11.08 -12.24
C GLU A 35 16.06 -12.24 -11.44
N GLU A 36 15.43 -13.42 -11.47
CA GLU A 36 15.85 -14.63 -10.74
C GLU A 36 15.79 -14.52 -9.19
N ARG A 37 15.19 -13.45 -8.65
CA ARG A 37 14.99 -13.25 -7.20
C ARG A 37 13.53 -13.44 -6.82
N PRO A 38 13.23 -14.15 -5.72
CA PRO A 38 11.87 -14.28 -5.22
C PRO A 38 11.40 -12.96 -4.62
N VAL A 39 10.21 -12.54 -5.02
CA VAL A 39 9.47 -11.39 -4.51
C VAL A 39 8.25 -11.92 -3.76
N PHE A 40 8.23 -11.71 -2.45
CA PHE A 40 7.18 -12.20 -1.55
C PHE A 40 5.95 -11.29 -1.52
N TYR A 41 6.20 -10.00 -1.72
CA TYR A 41 5.22 -8.94 -1.69
C TYR A 41 5.68 -7.87 -2.67
N PHE A 42 4.73 -7.27 -3.38
CA PHE A 42 5.03 -6.16 -4.29
C PHE A 42 5.60 -4.99 -3.48
N PRO A 43 6.51 -4.18 -4.07
CA PRO A 43 7.01 -2.99 -3.40
C PRO A 43 5.87 -2.14 -2.83
N GLY A 44 6.02 -1.63 -1.61
CA GLY A 44 4.98 -0.85 -0.91
C GLY A 44 3.83 -1.63 -0.26
N SER A 45 3.70 -2.94 -0.52
CA SER A 45 2.72 -3.83 0.14
C SER A 45 3.31 -4.66 1.30
N ASP A 46 4.65 -4.78 1.36
CA ASP A 46 5.31 -5.54 2.43
C ASP A 46 5.33 -4.74 3.74
N SER A 47 4.44 -5.08 4.68
CA SER A 47 4.46 -4.55 6.03
C SER A 47 5.69 -5.00 6.84
N GLY A 48 6.47 -5.96 6.31
CA GLY A 48 7.60 -6.58 7.01
C GLY A 48 7.18 -7.66 8.01
N VAL A 49 5.88 -7.88 8.21
CA VAL A 49 5.31 -8.86 9.14
C VAL A 49 4.46 -9.90 8.42
N PRO A 50 4.35 -11.14 8.93
CA PRO A 50 3.43 -12.13 8.39
C PRO A 50 1.96 -11.73 8.59
N GLN A 51 1.10 -12.00 7.60
CA GLN A 51 -0.34 -11.68 7.64
C GLN A 51 -1.15 -12.62 8.54
N GLU A 52 -0.72 -13.87 8.65
CA GLU A 52 -1.35 -14.90 9.47
C GLU A 52 -0.34 -15.53 10.43
N VAL A 53 -0.80 -15.88 11.63
CA VAL A 53 -0.04 -16.70 12.59
C VAL A 53 -0.89 -17.91 12.95
N ARG A 54 -0.45 -19.09 12.55
CA ARG A 54 -1.14 -20.36 12.79
C ARG A 54 -0.62 -21.00 14.08
N PRO A 55 -1.51 -21.42 15.00
CA PRO A 55 -1.08 -22.14 16.19
C PRO A 55 -0.46 -23.48 15.81
N ARG A 56 0.65 -23.84 16.45
CA ARG A 56 1.35 -25.11 16.23
C ARG A 56 0.84 -26.19 17.16
N GLN A 57 0.65 -27.39 16.64
CA GLN A 57 -0.03 -28.45 17.38
C GLN A 57 0.99 -29.36 18.09
N THR A 58 2.12 -29.68 17.44
CA THR A 58 3.14 -30.57 18.00
C THR A 58 4.31 -29.82 18.62
N GLU A 59 5.11 -30.51 19.44
CA GLU A 59 6.34 -29.93 20.02
C GLU A 59 7.43 -29.80 18.95
N GLU A 60 7.50 -30.75 18.02
CA GLU A 60 8.46 -30.75 16.92
C GLU A 60 8.24 -29.54 16.00
N GLU A 61 6.98 -29.24 15.66
CA GLU A 61 6.61 -28.03 14.91
C GLU A 61 7.00 -26.77 15.66
N ARG A 62 6.78 -26.73 16.99
CA ARG A 62 7.19 -25.60 17.85
C ARG A 62 8.69 -25.39 17.80
N GLN A 63 9.48 -26.44 17.97
CA GLN A 63 10.94 -26.37 17.93
C GLN A 63 11.46 -25.98 16.54
N ALA A 64 10.87 -26.51 15.46
CA ALA A 64 11.20 -26.10 14.11
C ALA A 64 10.91 -24.62 13.88
N GLY A 65 9.73 -24.18 14.29
CA GLY A 65 9.32 -22.79 14.27
C GLY A 65 10.31 -21.87 14.99
N LEU A 66 10.69 -22.21 16.22
CA LEU A 66 11.63 -21.40 17.00
C LEU A 66 12.98 -21.20 16.28
N ARG A 67 13.49 -22.22 15.57
CA ARG A 67 14.70 -22.06 14.74
C ARG A 67 14.51 -21.02 13.63
N HIS A 68 13.36 -21.06 12.94
CA HIS A 68 13.04 -20.02 11.95
C HIS A 68 12.95 -18.64 12.60
N LEU A 69 12.33 -18.52 13.77
CA LEU A 69 12.23 -17.24 14.48
C LEU A 69 13.60 -16.68 14.87
N THR A 70 14.49 -17.51 15.42
CA THR A 70 15.86 -17.11 15.75
C THR A 70 16.62 -16.63 14.52
N ASN A 71 16.52 -17.37 13.41
CA ASN A 71 17.16 -16.98 12.15
C ASN A 71 16.59 -15.65 11.61
N ALA A 72 15.26 -15.46 11.66
CA ALA A 72 14.63 -14.23 11.22
C ALA A 72 15.17 -13.02 12.00
N ILE A 73 15.25 -13.11 13.33
CA ILE A 73 15.79 -12.02 14.18
C ILE A 73 17.21 -11.64 13.75
N VAL A 74 18.11 -12.63 13.62
CA VAL A 74 19.51 -12.39 13.24
C VAL A 74 19.60 -11.77 11.84
N LEU A 75 18.78 -12.27 10.90
CA LEU A 75 18.79 -11.79 9.52
C LEU A 75 18.22 -10.37 9.41
N TYR A 76 17.14 -10.02 10.11
CA TYR A 76 16.64 -8.65 10.13
C TYR A 76 17.66 -7.67 10.72
N GLN A 77 18.28 -8.03 11.85
CA GLN A 77 19.36 -7.23 12.45
C GLN A 77 20.49 -6.98 11.45
N ARG A 78 20.92 -8.04 10.74
CA ARG A 78 21.92 -7.94 9.69
C ARG A 78 21.45 -7.09 8.51
N ALA A 79 20.21 -7.27 8.05
CA ALA A 79 19.63 -6.51 6.95
C ALA A 79 19.62 -5.01 7.25
N ILE A 80 19.22 -4.59 8.46
CA ILE A 80 19.25 -3.18 8.87
C ILE A 80 20.68 -2.62 8.83
N VAL A 81 21.68 -3.39 9.27
CA VAL A 81 23.09 -2.99 9.21
C VAL A 81 23.58 -2.87 7.76
N LEU A 82 23.22 -3.82 6.90
CA LEU A 82 23.58 -3.80 5.48
C LEU A 82 22.92 -2.63 4.75
N LEU A 83 21.65 -2.34 5.02
CA LEU A 83 20.92 -1.21 4.43
C LEU A 83 21.61 0.12 4.71
N LYS A 84 22.05 0.33 5.96
CA LYS A 84 22.82 1.53 6.35
C LYS A 84 24.14 1.69 5.60
N LYS A 85 24.73 0.58 5.13
CA LYS A 85 25.99 0.55 4.38
C LYS A 85 25.79 0.46 2.86
N SER A 86 24.55 0.32 2.40
CA SER A 86 24.23 0.12 0.99
C SER A 86 24.58 1.37 0.18
N THR A 87 25.18 1.17 -0.99
CA THR A 87 25.37 2.24 -1.98
C THR A 87 24.06 2.67 -2.63
N ASN A 88 23.04 1.81 -2.60
CA ASN A 88 21.71 2.03 -3.19
C ASN A 88 20.66 2.39 -2.13
N VAL A 89 21.09 2.86 -0.95
CA VAL A 89 20.22 3.11 0.21
C VAL A 89 19.06 4.08 -0.10
N VAL A 90 19.24 5.00 -1.05
CA VAL A 90 18.17 5.93 -1.47
C VAL A 90 17.04 5.18 -2.18
N GLU A 91 17.36 4.24 -3.06
CA GLU A 91 16.38 3.41 -3.78
C GLU A 91 15.75 2.36 -2.86
N GLN A 92 16.50 1.92 -1.84
CA GLN A 92 16.09 0.90 -0.88
C GLN A 92 15.45 1.47 0.39
N GLN A 93 15.34 2.79 0.52
CA GLN A 93 14.86 3.45 1.75
C GLN A 93 13.44 3.01 2.16
N TRP A 94 12.63 2.56 1.21
CA TRP A 94 11.27 2.08 1.45
C TRP A 94 11.25 0.79 2.29
N LEU A 95 12.35 0.04 2.34
CA LEU A 95 12.50 -1.17 3.17
C LEU A 95 12.99 -0.90 4.60
N ILE A 96 13.27 0.37 4.97
CA ILE A 96 13.70 0.72 6.33
C ILE A 96 12.65 0.32 7.36
N VAL A 97 11.40 0.75 7.17
CA VAL A 97 10.33 0.50 8.13
C VAL A 97 9.89 -0.97 8.12
N PRO A 98 9.72 -1.66 6.97
CA PRO A 98 9.49 -3.09 6.92
C PRO A 98 10.54 -3.91 7.68
N ALA A 99 11.83 -3.61 7.51
CA ALA A 99 12.90 -4.35 8.21
C ALA A 99 12.86 -4.14 9.73
N GLU A 100 12.64 -2.91 10.19
CA GLU A 100 12.55 -2.59 11.63
C GLU A 100 11.26 -3.17 12.25
N LEU A 101 10.13 -3.13 11.53
CA LEU A 101 8.86 -3.70 11.97
C LEU A 101 8.91 -5.23 12.03
N GLY A 102 9.47 -5.88 11.01
CA GLY A 102 9.69 -7.33 11.00
C GLY A 102 10.58 -7.81 12.14
N LEU A 103 11.65 -7.07 12.46
CA LEU A 103 12.49 -7.33 13.64
C LEU A 103 11.69 -7.22 14.94
N ALA A 104 10.95 -6.12 15.14
CA ALA A 104 10.16 -5.90 16.34
C ALA A 104 9.14 -7.02 16.57
N TRP A 105 8.46 -7.41 15.50
CA TRP A 105 7.50 -8.51 15.52
C TRP A 105 8.17 -9.84 15.87
N CYS A 106 9.32 -10.18 15.28
CA CYS A 106 10.00 -11.42 15.63
C CYS A 106 10.47 -11.45 17.09
N LEU A 107 10.91 -10.31 17.63
CA LEU A 107 11.26 -10.18 19.05
C LEU A 107 10.03 -10.38 19.95
N ASP A 108 8.89 -9.81 19.58
CA ASP A 108 7.62 -9.99 20.28
C ASP A 108 7.21 -11.48 20.30
N GLN A 109 7.20 -12.13 19.13
CA GLN A 109 6.90 -13.56 19.02
C GLN A 109 7.89 -14.46 19.78
N ALA A 110 9.10 -13.97 20.06
CA ALA A 110 10.11 -14.67 20.87
C ALA A 110 9.93 -14.44 22.38
N GLY A 111 8.90 -13.68 22.80
CA GLY A 111 8.67 -13.29 24.19
C GLY A 111 9.65 -12.23 24.71
N ARG A 112 10.46 -11.61 23.84
CA ARG A 112 11.47 -10.59 24.18
C ARG A 112 10.81 -9.21 24.24
N ARG A 113 9.80 -9.06 25.10
CA ARG A 113 8.85 -7.93 25.13
C ARG A 113 9.54 -6.56 25.23
N ASP A 114 10.52 -6.41 26.11
CA ASP A 114 11.20 -5.11 26.30
C ASP A 114 12.00 -4.70 25.07
N GLU A 115 12.66 -5.66 24.43
CA GLU A 115 13.40 -5.44 23.19
C GLU A 115 12.45 -5.14 22.03
N ALA A 116 11.35 -5.88 21.93
CA ALA A 116 10.30 -5.63 20.94
C ALA A 116 9.73 -4.22 21.08
N LEU A 117 9.34 -3.80 22.29
CA LEU A 117 8.84 -2.45 22.56
C LEU A 117 9.88 -1.37 22.23
N ALA A 118 11.16 -1.60 22.51
CA ALA A 118 12.23 -0.67 22.14
C ALA A 118 12.33 -0.49 20.62
N VAL A 119 12.30 -1.60 19.85
CA VAL A 119 12.31 -1.54 18.39
C VAL A 119 11.03 -0.90 17.87
N TYR A 120 9.84 -1.32 18.31
CA TYR A 120 8.57 -0.70 17.90
C TYR A 120 8.50 0.81 18.18
N ARG A 121 9.03 1.29 19.31
CA ARG A 121 9.11 2.73 19.59
C ARG A 121 9.99 3.45 18.57
N ARG A 122 11.14 2.88 18.21
CA ARG A 122 12.03 3.43 17.17
C ARG A 122 11.34 3.39 15.80
N THR A 123 10.72 2.27 15.44
CA THR A 123 9.99 2.08 14.18
C THR A 123 8.86 3.11 14.04
N LEU A 124 8.07 3.37 15.09
CA LEU A 124 7.03 4.39 15.02
C LEU A 124 7.62 5.78 14.78
N LYS A 125 8.74 6.13 15.42
CA LYS A 125 9.35 7.44 15.20
C LYS A 125 9.85 7.60 13.75
N ILE A 126 10.36 6.53 13.14
CA ILE A 126 10.75 6.49 11.71
C ILE A 126 9.52 6.67 10.83
N ALA A 127 8.51 5.80 10.99
CA ALA A 127 7.29 5.84 10.21
C ALA A 127 6.59 7.20 10.32
N TRP A 128 6.49 7.76 11.53
CA TRP A 128 5.84 9.06 11.76
C TRP A 128 6.53 10.22 11.05
N LYS A 129 7.88 10.23 11.04
CA LYS A 129 8.65 11.24 10.29
C LYS A 129 8.45 11.08 8.78
N GLN A 130 8.32 9.85 8.28
CA GLN A 130 8.11 9.58 6.85
C GLN A 130 6.67 9.91 6.40
N GLU A 131 5.68 9.51 7.19
CA GLU A 131 4.27 9.51 6.81
C GLU A 131 3.53 10.78 7.24
N VAL A 132 3.85 11.31 8.42
CA VAL A 132 3.06 12.39 9.05
C VAL A 132 3.77 13.73 8.97
N THR A 133 5.00 13.82 9.47
CA THR A 133 5.68 15.12 9.56
C THR A 133 6.45 15.48 8.29
N GLY A 134 6.84 14.48 7.49
CA GLY A 134 7.69 14.67 6.31
C GLY A 134 9.15 15.02 6.64
N ASP A 135 9.56 14.92 7.90
CA ASP A 135 10.89 15.33 8.39
C ASP A 135 11.86 14.14 8.50
N PHE A 136 11.64 13.06 7.74
CA PHE A 136 12.56 11.93 7.74
C PHE A 136 13.88 12.30 7.06
N ASP A 137 14.98 12.18 7.79
CA ASP A 137 16.33 12.38 7.28
C ASP A 137 17.06 11.04 7.22
N LEU A 138 17.40 10.62 5.99
CA LEU A 138 18.10 9.37 5.74
C LEU A 138 19.51 9.35 6.33
N LYS A 139 20.23 10.49 6.33
CA LYS A 139 21.58 10.60 6.89
C LYS A 139 21.57 10.50 8.41
N GLU A 140 20.58 11.09 9.08
CA GLU A 140 20.37 10.92 10.53
C GLU A 140 20.11 9.44 10.87
N TRP A 141 19.30 8.75 10.07
CA TRP A 141 19.02 7.33 10.27
C TRP A 141 20.25 6.43 10.06
N ILE A 142 21.04 6.71 9.01
CA ILE A 142 22.30 5.98 8.74
C ILE A 142 23.29 6.16 9.89
N SER A 143 23.49 7.40 10.37
CA SER A 143 24.45 7.69 11.44
C SER A 143 24.05 7.13 12.81
N GLY A 144 22.76 6.80 13.00
CA GLY A 144 22.23 6.34 14.29
C GLY A 144 22.08 7.46 15.31
N VAL A 145 22.44 8.70 14.97
CA VAL A 145 22.21 9.88 15.79
C VAL A 145 20.77 10.33 15.58
N TRP A 146 19.88 9.80 16.42
CA TRP A 146 18.47 10.14 16.41
C TRP A 146 18.16 11.08 17.58
N GLU A 147 17.87 12.35 17.29
CA GLU A 147 17.21 13.18 18.30
C GLU A 147 15.79 12.66 18.52
N ASP A 148 15.37 12.60 19.78
CA ASP A 148 13.94 12.58 20.10
C ASP A 148 13.29 13.73 19.35
N VAL A 149 12.17 13.46 18.67
CA VAL A 149 11.34 14.49 18.06
C VAL A 149 11.07 15.51 19.17
N ARG A 150 11.82 16.63 19.18
CA ARG A 150 11.67 17.65 20.20
C ARG A 150 10.25 18.14 20.08
N ALA A 151 9.43 17.85 21.09
CA ALA A 151 8.16 18.53 21.29
C ALA A 151 8.50 20.02 21.43
N GLY A 152 8.46 20.78 20.33
CA GLY A 152 8.76 22.21 20.34
C GLY A 152 9.74 22.75 19.29
N ARG A 153 10.14 22.02 18.23
CA ARG A 153 10.61 22.76 17.04
C ARG A 153 9.41 23.48 16.41
N ASN A 154 9.58 24.79 16.27
CA ASN A 154 8.62 25.80 15.84
C ASN A 154 7.79 25.34 14.61
N PRO A 155 6.44 25.33 14.65
CA PRO A 155 5.58 24.79 13.58
C PRO A 155 5.64 25.55 12.23
N ILE A 156 6.50 26.57 12.12
CA ILE A 156 6.61 27.40 10.91
C ILE A 156 7.37 26.68 9.79
N HIS A 157 8.16 25.62 10.07
CA HIS A 157 9.00 24.95 9.04
C HIS A 157 8.78 23.44 8.88
N ALA A 158 8.01 22.78 9.76
CA ALA A 158 7.64 21.39 9.54
C ALA A 158 6.58 21.33 8.43
N ARG A 159 6.92 20.75 7.28
CA ARG A 159 5.98 20.52 6.17
C ARG A 159 5.04 19.38 6.55
N ARG A 160 4.08 19.64 7.45
CA ARG A 160 3.04 18.66 7.80
C ARG A 160 2.40 18.15 6.51
N ARG A 161 2.48 16.84 6.28
CA ARG A 161 1.80 16.23 5.15
C ARG A 161 0.29 16.32 5.37
N SER A 162 -0.45 16.69 4.34
CA SER A 162 -1.92 16.68 4.34
C SER A 162 -2.49 15.27 4.15
N PHE A 163 -1.66 14.32 3.70
CA PHE A 163 -2.03 12.94 3.44
C PHE A 163 -0.92 11.95 3.80
N ILE A 164 -1.31 10.73 4.15
CA ILE A 164 -0.42 9.57 4.27
C ILE A 164 -0.08 9.11 2.84
N GLY A 165 1.18 8.72 2.59
CA GLY A 165 1.64 8.25 1.28
C GLY A 165 0.94 6.95 0.82
N PRO A 166 1.16 6.52 -0.43
CA PRO A 166 0.59 5.27 -0.92
C PRO A 166 1.16 4.04 -0.17
N GLY A 167 0.39 2.94 -0.15
CA GLY A 167 0.82 1.68 0.47
C GLY A 167 0.38 1.49 1.92
N VAL A 168 1.10 0.61 2.64
CA VAL A 168 0.91 0.35 4.07
C VAL A 168 1.18 1.60 4.90
N CYS A 169 0.26 1.96 5.82
CA CYS A 169 0.54 2.96 6.85
C CYS A 169 1.24 2.29 8.03
N TYR A 170 2.57 2.32 8.02
CA TYR A 170 3.39 1.69 9.04
C TYR A 170 3.19 2.29 10.42
N SER A 171 2.87 3.59 10.52
CA SER A 171 2.55 4.20 11.81
C SER A 171 1.32 3.54 12.43
N GLU A 172 0.28 3.28 11.64
CA GLU A 172 -0.94 2.62 12.12
C GLU A 172 -0.66 1.17 12.54
N GLU A 173 0.07 0.41 11.71
CA GLU A 173 0.50 -0.96 12.02
C GLU A 173 1.28 -1.03 13.34
N VAL A 174 2.33 -0.22 13.48
CA VAL A 174 3.18 -0.19 14.67
C VAL A 174 2.39 0.19 15.92
N ILE A 175 1.47 1.15 15.82
CA ILE A 175 0.60 1.50 16.95
C ILE A 175 -0.26 0.30 17.34
N GLY A 176 -0.83 -0.42 16.38
CA GLY A 176 -1.63 -1.63 16.61
C GLY A 176 -0.87 -2.69 17.41
N TYR A 177 0.37 -3.01 17.03
CA TYR A 177 1.20 -3.95 17.78
C TYR A 177 1.54 -3.45 19.18
N ARG A 178 1.93 -2.18 19.32
CA ARG A 178 2.30 -1.61 20.62
C ARG A 178 1.14 -1.59 21.60
N LEU A 179 -0.07 -1.24 21.16
CA LEU A 179 -1.24 -1.21 22.04
C LEU A 179 -1.59 -2.59 22.61
N LYS A 180 -1.29 -3.69 21.88
CA LYS A 180 -1.44 -5.06 22.39
C LYS A 180 -0.38 -5.42 23.44
N LEU A 181 0.81 -4.79 23.36
CA LEU A 181 1.97 -5.05 24.20
C LEU A 181 2.13 -4.11 25.40
N LEU A 182 1.37 -3.02 25.50
CA LEU A 182 1.48 -2.07 26.61
C LEU A 182 0.50 -2.43 27.72
N ASP A 183 0.91 -2.24 28.97
CA ASP A 183 0.02 -2.37 30.11
C ASP A 183 -0.89 -1.13 30.19
N PRO A 184 -2.23 -1.27 30.21
CA PRO A 184 -3.14 -0.13 30.19
C PRO A 184 -2.98 0.85 31.35
N PHE A 185 -2.45 0.40 32.50
CA PHE A 185 -2.31 1.19 33.71
C PHE A 185 -0.88 1.72 33.88
N ARG A 186 0.13 0.84 33.77
CA ARG A 186 1.54 1.23 33.92
C ARG A 186 2.01 2.12 32.78
N ASP A 187 1.52 1.87 31.56
CA ASP A 187 1.92 2.60 30.36
C ASP A 187 0.85 3.61 29.89
N ALA A 188 -0.04 4.04 30.80
CA ALA A 188 -1.22 4.84 30.47
C ALA A 188 -0.91 6.10 29.62
N SER A 189 0.18 6.80 29.93
CA SER A 189 0.62 7.98 29.17
C SER A 189 1.03 7.63 27.73
N GLU A 190 1.71 6.50 27.53
CA GLU A 190 2.12 6.01 26.22
C GLU A 190 0.88 5.57 25.41
N VAL A 191 -0.03 4.83 26.04
CA VAL A 191 -1.32 4.42 25.44
C VAL A 191 -2.15 5.63 25.02
N ALA A 192 -2.26 6.66 25.87
CA ALA A 192 -2.99 7.88 25.56
C ALA A 192 -2.41 8.62 24.35
N LYS A 193 -1.07 8.70 24.28
CA LYS A 193 -0.38 9.28 23.11
C LYS A 193 -0.68 8.48 21.83
N LEU A 194 -0.55 7.15 21.87
CA LEU A 194 -0.80 6.29 20.70
C LEU A 194 -2.23 6.41 20.17
N LYS A 195 -3.22 6.54 21.06
CA LYS A 195 -4.62 6.78 20.66
C LYS A 195 -4.80 8.14 19.98
N LYS A 196 -4.12 9.18 20.46
CA LYS A 196 -4.12 10.51 19.81
C LYS A 196 -3.42 10.47 18.44
N ASP A 197 -2.33 9.72 18.34
CA ASP A 197 -1.61 9.51 17.09
C ASP A 197 -2.51 8.77 16.07
N GLN A 198 -3.26 7.72 16.49
CA GLN A 198 -4.28 7.07 15.65
C GLN A 198 -5.37 8.04 15.16
N GLN A 199 -5.89 8.90 16.03
CA GLN A 199 -6.87 9.91 15.62
C GLN A 199 -6.30 10.90 14.60
N THR A 200 -5.00 11.22 14.72
CA THR A 200 -4.31 12.07 13.75
C THR A 200 -4.24 11.37 12.40
N LEU A 201 -3.80 10.10 12.36
CA LEU A 201 -3.73 9.31 11.13
C LEU A 201 -5.10 9.16 10.45
N ARG A 202 -6.17 8.89 11.21
CA ARG A 202 -7.54 8.79 10.66
C ARG A 202 -8.06 10.07 10.02
N ARG A 203 -7.55 11.23 10.45
CA ARG A 203 -7.92 12.55 9.90
C ARG A 203 -7.07 12.93 8.70
N MET A 204 -5.90 12.33 8.55
CA MET A 204 -5.11 12.50 7.34
C MET A 204 -5.80 11.76 6.20
N GLY A 205 -5.94 12.42 5.04
CA GLY A 205 -6.32 11.70 3.83
C GLY A 205 -5.26 10.65 3.48
N ARG A 206 -5.59 9.67 2.65
CA ARG A 206 -4.58 8.83 1.99
C ARG A 206 -4.35 9.39 0.60
N ALA A 207 -3.10 9.47 0.16
CA ALA A 207 -2.81 9.69 -1.25
C ALA A 207 -3.38 8.49 -2.00
N ILE A 208 -4.32 8.73 -2.90
CA ILE A 208 -4.85 7.70 -3.78
C ILE A 208 -4.38 7.97 -5.19
N THR A 209 -3.88 6.93 -5.84
CA THR A 209 -3.16 7.02 -7.10
C THR A 209 -3.81 6.08 -8.11
N PRO A 210 -4.98 6.43 -8.68
CA PRO A 210 -5.58 5.66 -9.77
C PRO A 210 -4.85 5.91 -11.10
N VAL A 211 -4.79 4.88 -11.92
CA VAL A 211 -4.23 4.90 -13.26
C VAL A 211 -5.28 5.43 -14.25
N LEU A 212 -4.89 6.43 -15.02
CA LEU A 212 -5.70 6.99 -16.10
C LEU A 212 -5.05 6.80 -17.47
N VAL A 213 -5.90 6.76 -18.49
CA VAL A 213 -5.55 6.61 -19.90
C VAL A 213 -6.20 7.74 -20.72
N PRO A 214 -5.46 8.45 -21.59
CA PRO A 214 -6.05 9.39 -22.54
C PRO A 214 -7.00 8.70 -23.53
N ILE A 215 -8.17 9.30 -23.75
CA ILE A 215 -9.15 8.83 -24.75
C ILE A 215 -8.72 9.17 -26.19
N GLU A 216 -7.93 10.22 -26.36
CA GLU A 216 -7.39 10.67 -27.65
C GLU A 216 -5.86 10.77 -27.57
N PRO A 217 -5.14 10.63 -28.70
CA PRO A 217 -3.69 10.78 -28.73
C PRO A 217 -3.25 12.23 -28.46
N ASN A 218 -2.02 12.39 -27.96
CA ASN A 218 -1.33 13.69 -27.82
C ASN A 218 -2.04 14.73 -26.94
N ILE A 219 -2.88 14.29 -25.99
CA ILE A 219 -3.44 15.18 -24.98
C ILE A 219 -2.43 15.33 -23.82
N PRO A 220 -2.02 16.57 -23.46
CA PRO A 220 -1.11 16.79 -22.34
C PRO A 220 -1.81 16.47 -21.01
N PHE A 221 -1.03 16.00 -20.04
CA PHE A 221 -1.54 15.51 -18.75
C PHE A 221 -2.44 16.52 -18.03
N GLU A 222 -2.11 17.81 -18.07
CA GLU A 222 -2.86 18.87 -17.39
C GLU A 222 -4.28 19.06 -17.94
N GLN A 223 -4.57 18.54 -19.14
CA GLN A 223 -5.92 18.55 -19.73
C GLN A 223 -6.70 17.26 -19.44
N LEU A 224 -6.05 16.22 -18.93
CA LEU A 224 -6.66 14.94 -18.57
C LEU A 224 -7.30 14.99 -17.18
N VAL A 225 -6.89 15.94 -16.35
CA VAL A 225 -7.25 16.00 -14.93
C VAL A 225 -7.79 17.39 -14.55
N ASP A 226 -8.79 17.41 -13.68
CA ASP A 226 -9.27 18.59 -12.99
C ASP A 226 -8.99 18.47 -11.49
N THR A 227 -7.91 19.13 -11.06
CA THR A 227 -7.48 19.19 -9.65
C THR A 227 -8.42 19.99 -8.76
N ARG A 228 -9.39 20.72 -9.33
CA ARG A 228 -10.37 21.54 -8.59
C ARG A 228 -11.75 20.92 -8.58
N ALA A 229 -11.97 19.82 -9.30
CA ALA A 229 -13.22 19.09 -9.23
C ALA A 229 -13.56 18.69 -7.78
N ARG A 230 -14.85 18.46 -7.54
CA ARG A 230 -15.40 18.09 -6.23
C ARG A 230 -16.31 16.89 -6.39
N VAL A 231 -15.73 15.78 -6.83
CA VAL A 231 -16.46 14.55 -7.12
C VAL A 231 -16.49 13.66 -5.88
N ALA A 232 -17.68 13.21 -5.48
CA ALA A 232 -17.85 12.31 -4.36
C ALA A 232 -17.71 10.86 -4.81
N PHE A 233 -16.67 10.16 -4.34
CA PHE A 233 -16.41 8.76 -4.70
C PHE A 233 -15.64 8.04 -3.58
N ASP A 234 -15.84 6.72 -3.44
CA ASP A 234 -15.06 5.88 -2.52
C ASP A 234 -13.71 5.49 -3.14
N LEU A 235 -12.89 6.51 -3.45
CA LEU A 235 -11.62 6.30 -4.14
C LEU A 235 -10.60 5.58 -3.25
N ASP A 236 -10.67 5.75 -1.93
CA ASP A 236 -9.77 5.09 -0.98
C ASP A 236 -10.22 3.69 -0.54
N GLY A 237 -11.33 3.17 -1.10
CA GLY A 237 -11.83 1.83 -0.81
C GLY A 237 -12.29 1.64 0.63
N SER A 238 -12.62 2.73 1.33
CA SER A 238 -13.01 2.71 2.73
C SER A 238 -14.48 2.37 2.94
N GLY A 239 -15.28 2.32 1.87
CA GLY A 239 -16.73 2.20 1.91
C GLY A 239 -17.45 3.52 2.20
N LEU A 240 -16.72 4.64 2.28
CA LEU A 240 -17.28 5.97 2.55
C LEU A 240 -16.84 6.94 1.45
N PRO A 241 -17.78 7.50 0.65
CA PRO A 241 -17.44 8.49 -0.36
C PRO A 241 -16.75 9.72 0.25
N ARG A 242 -15.63 10.11 -0.34
CA ARG A 242 -14.92 11.36 -0.05
C ARG A 242 -14.91 12.25 -1.29
N THR A 243 -14.55 13.51 -1.11
CA THR A 243 -14.49 14.48 -2.22
C THR A 243 -13.09 14.56 -2.81
N TRP A 244 -12.99 14.39 -4.12
CA TRP A 244 -11.74 14.31 -4.86
C TRP A 244 -11.71 15.26 -6.05
N GLY A 245 -10.50 15.62 -6.47
CA GLY A 245 -10.24 16.01 -7.86
C GLY A 245 -10.58 14.84 -8.79
N TRP A 246 -10.73 15.10 -10.09
CA TRP A 246 -11.25 14.08 -11.00
C TRP A 246 -10.60 14.14 -12.37
N ILE A 247 -10.85 13.14 -13.21
CA ILE A 247 -10.49 13.19 -14.64
C ILE A 247 -11.43 14.11 -15.39
N THR A 248 -10.95 14.64 -16.52
CA THR A 248 -11.81 15.29 -17.50
C THR A 248 -12.35 14.25 -18.50
N PRO A 249 -13.34 14.59 -19.35
CA PRO A 249 -13.83 13.68 -20.39
C PRO A 249 -12.80 13.29 -21.45
N LYS A 250 -11.57 13.83 -21.39
CA LYS A 250 -10.45 13.48 -22.26
C LYS A 250 -9.67 12.25 -21.76
N ALA A 251 -9.98 11.76 -20.58
CA ALA A 251 -9.35 10.59 -19.98
C ALA A 251 -10.41 9.57 -19.52
N ALA A 252 -9.94 8.36 -19.23
CA ALA A 252 -10.70 7.33 -18.55
C ALA A 252 -9.84 6.68 -17.47
N TRP A 253 -10.48 6.15 -16.44
CA TRP A 253 -9.83 5.34 -15.42
C TRP A 253 -9.62 3.92 -15.94
N LEU A 254 -8.45 3.36 -15.65
CA LEU A 254 -8.20 1.93 -15.86
C LEU A 254 -8.78 1.15 -14.68
N VAL A 255 -9.71 0.24 -14.97
CA VAL A 255 -10.49 -0.48 -13.95
C VAL A 255 -10.54 -1.98 -14.22
N PHE A 256 -10.90 -2.74 -13.20
CA PHE A 256 -11.13 -4.17 -13.22
C PHE A 256 -12.63 -4.46 -13.05
N ASP A 257 -13.27 -4.81 -14.16
CA ASP A 257 -14.67 -5.22 -14.24
C ASP A 257 -14.74 -6.67 -14.74
N SER A 258 -14.25 -7.60 -13.90
CA SER A 258 -14.13 -9.02 -14.25
C SER A 258 -15.45 -9.70 -14.62
N GLU A 259 -16.58 -9.16 -14.16
CA GLU A 259 -17.91 -9.71 -14.42
C GLU A 259 -18.64 -8.97 -15.57
N GLY A 260 -18.02 -7.93 -16.16
CA GLY A 260 -18.64 -7.13 -17.22
C GLY A 260 -19.91 -6.42 -16.76
N SER A 261 -19.97 -6.05 -15.48
CA SER A 261 -21.13 -5.42 -14.85
C SER A 261 -21.34 -3.98 -15.30
N GLY A 262 -20.25 -3.31 -15.71
CA GLY A 262 -20.21 -1.88 -15.93
C GLY A 262 -20.33 -1.04 -14.66
N GLN A 263 -20.28 -1.65 -13.46
CA GLN A 263 -20.48 -0.97 -12.18
C GLN A 263 -19.16 -0.83 -11.43
N ILE A 264 -18.60 0.38 -11.41
CA ILE A 264 -17.43 0.74 -10.60
C ILE A 264 -17.89 1.50 -9.37
N THR A 265 -17.65 0.93 -8.20
CA THR A 265 -18.23 1.44 -6.92
C THR A 265 -17.19 1.97 -5.94
N SER A 266 -15.92 1.60 -6.11
CA SER A 266 -14.82 2.08 -5.27
C SER A 266 -13.47 1.97 -5.98
N GLY A 267 -12.45 2.59 -5.38
CA GLY A 267 -11.07 2.51 -5.83
C GLY A 267 -10.53 1.08 -5.85
N LEU A 268 -11.13 0.15 -5.10
CA LEU A 268 -10.72 -1.26 -5.08
C LEU A 268 -10.86 -1.97 -6.44
N GLN A 269 -11.68 -1.41 -7.33
CA GLN A 269 -11.86 -1.85 -8.71
C GLN A 269 -11.03 -1.01 -9.70
N MET A 270 -10.32 0.01 -9.25
CA MET A 270 -9.48 0.88 -10.08
C MET A 270 -8.02 0.44 -9.90
N PHE A 271 -7.22 0.49 -10.97
CA PHE A 271 -5.79 0.22 -10.83
C PHE A 271 -5.10 1.40 -10.19
N GLY A 272 -4.32 1.14 -9.15
CA GLY A 272 -3.71 2.16 -8.33
C GLY A 272 -3.09 1.64 -7.05
N ASN A 273 -2.74 2.53 -6.14
CA ASN A 273 -2.23 2.13 -4.83
C ASN A 273 -3.29 1.49 -3.90
N VAL A 274 -4.57 1.50 -4.27
CA VAL A 274 -5.66 0.84 -3.55
C VAL A 274 -6.44 -0.03 -4.54
N THR A 275 -5.92 -1.22 -4.83
CA THR A 275 -6.49 -2.15 -5.84
C THR A 275 -6.70 -3.52 -5.19
N PHE A 276 -7.83 -4.18 -5.44
CA PHE A 276 -8.11 -5.55 -4.98
C PHE A 276 -8.01 -5.74 -3.45
N TRP A 277 -8.40 -4.74 -2.66
CA TRP A 277 -8.25 -4.76 -1.19
C TRP A 277 -6.80 -4.83 -0.70
N ILE A 278 -5.85 -4.59 -1.59
CA ILE A 278 -4.41 -4.57 -1.32
C ILE A 278 -3.91 -3.14 -1.51
N PHE A 279 -2.97 -2.75 -0.64
CA PHE A 279 -2.24 -1.49 -0.77
C PHE A 279 -0.95 -1.71 -1.55
N TRP A 280 -0.84 -1.06 -2.71
CA TRP A 280 0.31 -1.13 -3.61
C TRP A 280 1.16 0.14 -3.48
N ARG A 281 2.42 0.11 -3.92
CA ARG A 281 3.23 1.34 -4.03
C ARG A 281 2.63 2.31 -5.03
N ASP A 282 2.21 1.78 -6.17
CA ASP A 282 1.69 2.49 -7.33
C ASP A 282 0.81 1.54 -8.15
N GLY A 283 0.06 2.06 -9.12
CA GLY A 283 -0.83 1.27 -9.97
C GLY A 283 -0.12 0.37 -10.97
N TYR A 284 1.17 0.62 -11.25
CA TYR A 284 1.98 -0.26 -12.10
C TYR A 284 2.33 -1.56 -11.37
N ASP A 285 2.65 -1.46 -10.09
CA ASP A 285 2.82 -2.65 -9.25
C ASP A 285 1.52 -3.47 -9.19
N ALA A 286 0.36 -2.82 -9.09
CA ALA A 286 -0.94 -3.51 -9.17
C ALA A 286 -1.15 -4.22 -10.52
N LEU A 287 -0.80 -3.56 -11.63
CA LEU A 287 -0.86 -4.17 -12.97
C LEU A 287 0.08 -5.37 -13.10
N SER A 288 1.29 -5.29 -12.56
CA SER A 288 2.28 -6.38 -12.60
C SER A 288 1.81 -7.64 -11.85
N SER A 289 0.78 -7.54 -11.01
CA SER A 289 0.18 -8.72 -10.39
C SER A 289 -0.66 -9.56 -11.33
N LEU A 290 -1.04 -9.00 -12.49
CA LEU A 290 -1.78 -9.68 -13.54
C LEU A 290 -0.90 -10.20 -14.68
N ASP A 291 0.39 -9.86 -14.66
CA ASP A 291 1.42 -10.24 -15.63
C ASP A 291 1.93 -11.64 -15.29
N ALA A 292 1.30 -12.64 -15.90
CA ALA A 292 1.48 -14.04 -15.54
C ALA A 292 2.78 -14.62 -16.13
N ASP A 293 3.21 -14.13 -17.29
CA ASP A 293 4.46 -14.55 -17.93
C ASP A 293 5.67 -13.68 -17.57
N GLY A 294 5.44 -12.53 -16.94
CA GLY A 294 6.46 -11.66 -16.38
C GLY A 294 7.21 -10.85 -17.43
N ASP A 295 6.62 -10.64 -18.62
CA ASP A 295 7.24 -9.90 -19.72
C ASP A 295 7.10 -8.37 -19.58
N GLY A 296 6.30 -7.92 -18.59
CA GLY A 296 6.04 -6.51 -18.31
C GLY A 296 4.87 -5.92 -19.10
N LEU A 297 4.09 -6.74 -19.82
CA LEU A 297 2.96 -6.35 -20.67
C LEU A 297 1.76 -7.29 -20.43
N LEU A 298 0.62 -6.74 -20.03
CA LEU A 298 -0.64 -7.49 -20.05
C LEU A 298 -1.12 -7.64 -21.49
N GLN A 299 -1.25 -8.88 -21.97
CA GLN A 299 -1.73 -9.19 -23.31
C GLN A 299 -2.74 -10.34 -23.32
N ASN A 300 -3.41 -10.56 -24.46
CA ASN A 300 -4.24 -11.75 -24.70
C ASN A 300 -5.29 -12.03 -23.60
N GLU A 301 -5.12 -13.13 -22.85
CA GLU A 301 -5.97 -13.54 -21.74
C GLU A 301 -5.79 -12.67 -20.49
N GLU A 302 -4.64 -12.03 -20.29
CA GLU A 302 -4.34 -11.17 -19.12
C GLU A 302 -5.14 -9.87 -19.17
N LEU A 303 -5.57 -9.45 -20.36
CA LEU A 303 -6.50 -8.34 -20.54
C LEU A 303 -7.94 -8.66 -20.11
N GLN A 304 -8.26 -9.91 -19.77
CA GLN A 304 -9.60 -10.30 -19.38
C GLN A 304 -10.03 -9.59 -18.08
N GLY A 305 -11.17 -8.90 -18.14
CA GLY A 305 -11.70 -8.12 -17.03
C GLY A 305 -11.14 -6.71 -16.93
N LEU A 306 -10.14 -6.34 -17.74
CA LEU A 306 -9.69 -4.95 -17.82
C LEU A 306 -10.68 -4.12 -18.64
N ALA A 307 -11.06 -2.97 -18.10
CA ALA A 307 -11.96 -2.03 -18.73
C ALA A 307 -11.45 -0.58 -18.55
N LEU A 308 -11.99 0.32 -19.36
CA LEU A 308 -11.87 1.76 -19.14
C LEU A 308 -13.22 2.29 -18.65
N TRP A 309 -13.21 3.02 -17.54
CA TRP A 309 -14.34 3.84 -17.10
C TRP A 309 -14.16 5.27 -17.59
N HIS A 310 -14.91 5.62 -18.63
CA HIS A 310 -14.95 6.96 -19.21
C HIS A 310 -16.11 7.74 -18.60
N ASP A 311 -15.88 8.33 -17.42
CA ASP A 311 -16.84 9.23 -16.77
C ASP A 311 -16.94 10.55 -17.57
N ARG A 312 -17.96 10.67 -18.41
CA ARG A 312 -18.07 11.78 -19.37
C ARG A 312 -18.66 13.04 -18.76
N ASN A 313 -19.46 12.88 -17.71
CA ASN A 313 -20.11 13.99 -17.02
C ASN A 313 -19.36 14.41 -15.75
N GLY A 314 -18.38 13.61 -15.32
CA GLY A 314 -17.53 13.86 -14.16
C GLY A 314 -18.28 13.76 -12.83
N ASN A 315 -19.34 12.93 -12.76
CA ASN A 315 -20.19 12.83 -11.57
C ASN A 315 -19.72 11.75 -10.57
N GLY A 316 -18.71 10.94 -10.92
CA GLY A 316 -18.19 9.87 -10.07
C GLY A 316 -19.12 8.67 -9.92
N THR A 317 -20.15 8.57 -10.75
CA THR A 317 -21.07 7.43 -10.81
C THR A 317 -20.84 6.69 -12.11
N SER A 318 -20.54 5.40 -12.01
CA SER A 318 -20.41 4.54 -13.19
C SER A 318 -21.77 4.36 -13.86
N GLU A 319 -22.01 5.03 -14.98
CA GLU A 319 -23.27 4.97 -15.71
C GLU A 319 -23.23 3.96 -16.86
N SER A 320 -24.42 3.54 -17.30
CA SER A 320 -24.55 2.57 -18.39
C SER A 320 -23.86 3.07 -19.67
N GLY A 321 -22.89 2.29 -20.15
CA GLY A 321 -22.14 2.58 -21.37
C GLY A 321 -20.86 3.40 -21.17
N GLU A 322 -20.57 3.86 -19.94
CA GLU A 322 -19.32 4.54 -19.62
C GLU A 322 -18.15 3.57 -19.40
N VAL A 323 -18.45 2.37 -18.92
CA VAL A 323 -17.46 1.31 -18.70
C VAL A 323 -17.48 0.35 -19.86
N ARG A 324 -16.31 0.15 -20.46
CA ARG A 324 -16.15 -0.74 -21.61
C ARG A 324 -14.84 -1.53 -21.53
N PRO A 325 -14.81 -2.81 -21.95
CA PRO A 325 -13.59 -3.60 -22.05
C PRO A 325 -12.48 -2.88 -22.82
N VAL A 326 -11.22 -3.00 -22.38
CA VAL A 326 -10.08 -2.36 -23.06
C VAL A 326 -9.95 -2.78 -24.54
N LYS A 327 -10.31 -4.04 -24.84
CA LYS A 327 -10.33 -4.58 -26.20
C LYS A 327 -11.31 -3.83 -27.12
N ASP A 328 -12.41 -3.32 -26.58
CA ASP A 328 -13.38 -2.54 -27.37
C ASP A 328 -12.84 -1.15 -27.73
N PHE A 329 -11.79 -0.68 -27.07
CA PHE A 329 -11.05 0.53 -27.46
C PHE A 329 -9.91 0.21 -28.45
N GLY A 330 -9.74 -1.04 -28.86
CA GLY A 330 -8.64 -1.49 -29.71
C GLY A 330 -7.32 -1.68 -28.97
N ILE A 331 -7.33 -1.68 -27.63
CA ILE A 331 -6.12 -1.90 -26.82
C ILE A 331 -5.74 -3.39 -26.91
N ALA A 332 -4.52 -3.65 -27.37
CA ALA A 332 -3.94 -4.97 -27.54
C ALA A 332 -2.93 -5.32 -26.43
N ALA A 333 -2.33 -4.32 -25.77
CA ALA A 333 -1.43 -4.53 -24.64
C ALA A 333 -1.46 -3.36 -23.66
N ILE A 334 -1.14 -3.63 -22.38
CA ILE A 334 -0.97 -2.63 -21.33
C ILE A 334 0.34 -2.87 -20.60
N ALA A 335 1.20 -1.86 -20.49
CA ALA A 335 2.47 -1.98 -19.81
C ALA A 335 2.32 -1.93 -18.27
N CYS A 336 3.00 -2.86 -17.59
CA CYS A 336 3.03 -2.99 -16.13
C CYS A 336 4.17 -2.23 -15.46
N THR A 337 4.96 -1.50 -16.25
CA THR A 337 6.15 -0.80 -15.77
C THR A 337 6.02 0.70 -16.00
N ARG A 338 6.65 1.48 -15.11
CA ARG A 338 6.74 2.93 -15.20
C ARG A 338 8.12 3.38 -15.67
N GLU A 339 8.18 4.61 -16.16
CA GLU A 339 9.46 5.27 -16.41
C GLU A 339 10.23 5.50 -15.09
N PRO A 340 11.58 5.41 -15.12
CA PRO A 340 12.41 5.88 -14.01
C PRO A 340 12.25 7.39 -13.87
N THR A 341 11.54 7.86 -12.84
CA THR A 341 11.37 9.30 -12.57
C THR A 341 12.00 9.68 -11.24
N SER A 342 12.65 10.85 -11.21
CA SER A 342 13.22 11.46 -9.99
C SER A 342 12.22 12.37 -9.25
N GLY A 343 10.95 12.39 -9.70
CA GLY A 343 9.83 13.14 -9.13
C GLY A 343 8.64 13.22 -10.09
N GLY A 344 7.45 13.57 -9.57
CA GLY A 344 6.21 13.71 -10.36
C GLY A 344 5.29 12.48 -10.30
N VAL A 345 4.26 12.51 -11.13
CA VAL A 345 3.28 11.42 -11.31
C VAL A 345 3.98 10.23 -11.97
N PRO A 346 3.97 9.02 -11.37
CA PRO A 346 4.44 7.82 -12.07
C PRO A 346 3.68 7.65 -13.38
N TRP A 347 4.40 7.37 -14.47
CA TRP A 347 3.80 7.31 -15.80
C TRP A 347 4.58 6.38 -16.71
N ARG A 348 3.98 6.01 -17.84
CA ARG A 348 4.59 5.19 -18.89
C ARG A 348 4.22 5.75 -20.25
N LEU A 349 5.20 6.05 -21.10
CA LEU A 349 4.95 6.66 -22.42
C LEU A 349 4.15 5.74 -23.35
N HIS A 350 4.52 4.47 -23.38
CA HIS A 350 3.81 3.41 -24.10
C HIS A 350 3.00 2.57 -23.11
N GLY A 351 2.08 3.23 -22.41
CA GLY A 351 1.31 2.63 -21.33
C GLY A 351 0.21 1.70 -21.83
N VAL A 352 -0.49 2.09 -22.89
CA VAL A 352 -1.40 1.21 -23.65
C VAL A 352 -0.96 1.17 -25.11
N CYS A 353 -0.97 -0.01 -25.71
CA CYS A 353 -0.66 -0.22 -27.12
C CYS A 353 -1.92 -0.71 -27.85
N PHE A 354 -2.20 -0.11 -29.00
CA PHE A 354 -3.37 -0.42 -29.81
C PHE A 354 -3.03 -1.42 -30.92
N SER A 355 -4.04 -2.12 -31.43
CA SER A 355 -3.89 -3.09 -32.51
C SER A 355 -3.41 -2.47 -33.83
N ASP A 356 -3.55 -1.15 -34.01
CA ASP A 356 -3.05 -0.41 -35.17
C ASP A 356 -1.56 -0.02 -35.05
N GLY A 357 -0.89 -0.44 -33.98
CA GLY A 357 0.52 -0.14 -33.70
C GLY A 357 0.75 1.20 -33.01
N THR A 358 -0.29 2.01 -32.79
CA THR A 358 -0.17 3.25 -32.02
C THR A 358 -0.16 2.95 -30.51
N SER A 359 0.21 3.94 -29.71
CA SER A 359 0.22 3.83 -28.26
C SER A 359 -0.17 5.13 -27.59
N ARG A 360 -0.60 5.04 -26.33
CA ARG A 360 -0.87 6.20 -25.48
C ARG A 360 -0.22 6.03 -24.12
N PRO A 361 0.11 7.15 -23.46
CA PRO A 361 0.67 7.08 -22.13
C PRO A 361 -0.37 6.62 -21.10
N THR A 362 0.11 6.05 -20.00
CA THR A 362 -0.68 5.88 -18.78
C THR A 362 -0.06 6.73 -17.67
N TYR A 363 -0.88 7.16 -16.73
CA TYR A 363 -0.45 7.98 -15.59
C TYR A 363 -1.09 7.48 -14.32
N ASP A 364 -0.29 7.31 -13.28
CA ASP A 364 -0.72 6.96 -11.94
C ASP A 364 -0.86 8.21 -11.07
N TRP A 365 -2.02 8.86 -11.16
CA TRP A 365 -2.18 10.23 -10.70
C TRP A 365 -2.52 10.32 -9.22
N ILE A 366 -1.70 11.02 -8.42
CA ILE A 366 -2.06 11.38 -7.04
C ILE A 366 -3.23 12.37 -7.04
N VAL A 367 -4.43 11.86 -6.75
CA VAL A 367 -5.66 12.66 -6.81
C VAL A 367 -5.76 13.58 -5.60
N PRO A 368 -5.98 14.89 -5.79
CA PRO A 368 -6.22 15.81 -4.68
C PRO A 368 -7.46 15.41 -3.89
N SER A 369 -7.31 15.17 -2.59
CA SER A 369 -8.44 14.98 -1.67
C SER A 369 -8.83 16.31 -1.04
N PHE A 370 -10.12 16.53 -0.85
CA PHE A 370 -10.62 17.66 -0.07
C PHE A 370 -11.06 17.20 1.32
N PRO A 371 -10.68 17.92 2.39
CA PRO A 371 -11.18 17.60 3.73
C PRO A 371 -12.70 17.69 3.72
N VAL A 372 -13.35 16.77 4.45
CA VAL A 372 -14.78 16.85 4.70
C VAL A 372 -15.04 18.17 5.42
N GLU A 373 -15.85 19.05 4.83
CA GLU A 373 -16.31 20.25 5.51
C GLU A 373 -17.10 19.83 6.75
N THR A 374 -16.47 19.87 7.92
CA THR A 374 -17.18 19.87 9.19
C THR A 374 -17.85 21.23 9.30
N THR A 375 -19.06 21.36 8.76
CA THR A 375 -19.99 22.36 9.27
C THR A 375 -20.14 22.10 10.77
N ALA A 376 -19.85 23.14 11.55
CA ALA A 376 -19.87 23.07 13.00
C ALA A 376 -21.25 22.60 13.49
N LEU A 377 -21.33 21.36 13.99
CA LEU A 377 -22.38 20.95 14.90
C LEU A 377 -22.05 21.45 16.31
N ASP A 378 -21.91 22.77 16.44
CA ASP A 378 -22.04 23.45 17.73
C ASP A 378 -23.46 24.00 17.78
N GLY A 379 -24.38 23.18 18.28
CA GLY A 379 -25.73 23.63 18.65
C GLY A 379 -26.83 22.65 18.26
N GLU A 380 -26.97 21.55 19.00
CA GLU A 380 -28.27 21.22 19.60
C GLU A 380 -28.11 20.11 20.66
N LYS A 381 -28.57 20.41 21.87
CA LYS A 381 -28.71 19.46 22.97
C LYS A 381 -29.96 18.60 22.73
N GLY A 382 -29.80 17.29 22.91
CA GLY A 382 -30.86 16.43 23.45
C GLY A 382 -31.56 15.54 22.43
N GLY A 383 -31.49 14.23 22.64
CA GLY A 383 -32.33 13.25 21.96
C GLY A 383 -31.65 11.91 21.78
N LEU A 384 -31.75 11.05 22.79
CA LEU A 384 -31.52 9.61 22.64
C LEU A 384 -32.48 9.06 21.57
N SER A 385 -31.95 8.38 20.56
CA SER A 385 -32.67 7.29 19.88
C SER A 385 -31.69 6.17 19.57
N GLU A 386 -31.85 5.07 20.28
CA GLU A 386 -31.35 3.76 19.88
C GLU A 386 -31.85 3.43 18.47
N ASN A 387 -30.94 3.06 17.57
CA ASN A 387 -31.27 2.20 16.45
C ASN A 387 -30.09 1.25 16.18
N VAL A 388 -30.21 0.12 16.88
CA VAL A 388 -29.87 -1.26 16.50
C VAL A 388 -29.10 -1.45 15.18
N HIS A 389 -27.97 -2.13 15.35
CA HIS A 389 -27.22 -2.94 14.37
C HIS A 389 -27.90 -3.17 13.01
N ARG A 390 -27.27 -2.65 11.96
CA ARG A 390 -27.28 -3.29 10.65
C ARG A 390 -25.87 -3.76 10.33
N GLU A 391 -25.75 -5.08 10.25
CA GLU A 391 -24.59 -5.80 9.74
C GLU A 391 -24.17 -5.18 8.39
N SER A 392 -22.96 -4.64 8.34
CA SER A 392 -22.23 -4.41 7.09
C SER A 392 -21.88 -5.79 6.53
N GLY A 393 -22.82 -6.33 5.74
CA GLY A 393 -22.67 -7.59 5.03
C GLY A 393 -21.43 -7.55 4.16
N PHE A 394 -20.48 -8.42 4.47
CA PHE A 394 -19.39 -8.80 3.58
C PHE A 394 -19.98 -9.24 2.24
N ALA A 395 -19.66 -8.52 1.16
CA ALA A 395 -19.80 -9.08 -0.19
C ALA A 395 -18.78 -10.23 -0.36
N PRO A 396 -19.13 -11.30 -1.10
CA PRO A 396 -18.59 -12.63 -0.85
C PRO A 396 -17.16 -12.83 -1.36
N LEU A 397 -16.43 -13.72 -0.69
CA LEU A 397 -15.11 -14.32 -1.01
C LEU A 397 -14.85 -14.76 -2.47
N ARG A 398 -15.83 -14.63 -3.38
CA ARG A 398 -15.78 -15.10 -4.77
C ARG A 398 -14.86 -14.28 -5.67
N THR A 399 -14.76 -12.96 -5.46
CA THR A 399 -13.88 -12.09 -6.25
C THR A 399 -12.40 -12.34 -5.92
N LEU A 400 -12.08 -12.50 -4.63
CA LEU A 400 -10.75 -12.90 -4.17
C LEU A 400 -10.39 -14.32 -4.66
N SER A 401 -11.34 -15.26 -4.59
CA SER A 401 -11.16 -16.64 -5.04
C SER A 401 -10.82 -16.75 -6.52
N ARG A 402 -11.37 -15.91 -7.41
CA ARG A 402 -11.05 -15.97 -8.85
C ARG A 402 -9.67 -15.40 -9.17
N VAL A 403 -9.26 -14.34 -8.47
CA VAL A 403 -7.88 -13.81 -8.57
C VAL A 403 -6.91 -14.86 -8.05
N LEU A 404 -7.11 -15.36 -6.82
CA LEU A 404 -6.24 -16.35 -6.20
C LEU A 404 -6.22 -17.71 -6.96
N ALA A 405 -7.37 -18.20 -7.44
CA ALA A 405 -7.45 -19.46 -8.19
C ALA A 405 -6.83 -19.38 -9.60
N ARG A 406 -6.79 -18.20 -10.22
CA ARG A 406 -6.09 -18.01 -11.51
C ARG A 406 -4.57 -18.03 -11.34
N PHE A 407 -4.08 -17.70 -10.14
CA PHE A 407 -2.65 -17.59 -9.82
C PHE A 407 -2.13 -18.69 -8.87
N GLY A 408 -2.90 -19.77 -8.65
CA GLY A 408 -2.43 -20.94 -7.91
C GLY A 408 -2.11 -20.70 -6.44
N PHE A 409 -2.81 -19.77 -5.78
CA PHE A 409 -2.77 -19.58 -4.32
C PHE A 409 -3.86 -20.38 -3.59
#